data_AF-A0A1A6GEX8-F1
#
_entry.id   AF-A0A1A6GEX8-F1
#
_cell.length_a   1.000
_cell.length_b   1.000
_cell.length_c   1.000
_cell.angle_alpha   90.00
_cell.angle_beta   90.00
_cell.angle_gamma   90.00
#
_symmetry.space_group_name_H-M   'P 1'
#
loop_
_entity.id
_entity.type
_entity.pdbx_description
1 polymer ?
#
loop_
_entity_poly.entity_id
_entity_poly.type
_entity_poly.pdbx_seq_one_letter_code
_entity_poly.pdbx_strand_id
1 'polypeptide(L)'
;ATDPDAGINGQVHYSLGNFNNLFRITSNGSIYTAVKLNREVRDHYELVVVATDGAVHPRHSTLTLYIKVLDIDDNSPVFTNSTYTVVVEENLPAGTTFLQIEVCGQALIPGSLYYKISYEDKTLKFNYKHRDMNDYPPVFSKRIYKGMVAPDAVKGTPITTVYAEDADPPVNDIDDGDDDDGDDDGDVDDDVDGDAAAAADVDDDNDDDNDEIAFQQ
;
A
#
# COMPACT_ATOMS: atom_id res chain seq x y z
N ALA A 1 -28.57 -21.12 39.76
CA ALA A 1 -28.78 -21.26 41.22
C ALA A 1 -29.76 -22.38 41.47
N THR A 2 -29.76 -22.97 42.67
CA THR A 2 -30.67 -24.05 43.07
C THR A 2 -31.32 -23.70 44.40
N ASP A 3 -32.65 -23.73 44.45
CA ASP A 3 -33.44 -23.55 45.66
C ASP A 3 -34.10 -24.90 46.04
N PRO A 4 -33.89 -25.42 47.26
CA PRO A 4 -34.43 -26.71 47.68
C PRO A 4 -35.93 -26.68 48.05
N ASP A 5 -36.58 -25.52 48.06
CA ASP A 5 -37.99 -25.38 48.44
C ASP A 5 -38.96 -25.77 47.31
N ALA A 6 -40.16 -26.21 47.67
CA ALA A 6 -41.19 -26.63 46.72
C ALA A 6 -42.11 -25.47 46.31
N GLY A 7 -42.58 -25.47 45.06
CA GLY A 7 -43.53 -24.49 44.55
C GLY A 7 -42.91 -23.11 44.30
N ILE A 8 -43.67 -22.04 44.54
CA ILE A 8 -43.22 -20.65 44.26
C ILE A 8 -42.00 -20.24 45.09
N ASN A 9 -41.81 -20.85 46.26
CA ASN A 9 -40.66 -20.60 47.13
C ASN A 9 -39.36 -21.13 46.51
N GLY A 10 -39.43 -22.16 45.66
CA GLY A 10 -38.26 -22.67 44.91
C GLY A 10 -38.01 -21.95 43.58
N GLN A 11 -38.86 -20.98 43.20
CA GLN A 11 -38.71 -20.25 41.96
C GLN A 11 -37.67 -19.14 42.13
N VAL A 12 -36.58 -19.23 41.35
CA VAL A 12 -35.50 -18.26 41.39
C VAL A 12 -35.68 -17.20 40.31
N HIS A 13 -35.63 -15.93 40.72
CA HIS A 13 -35.61 -14.77 39.85
C HIS A 13 -34.20 -14.16 39.81
N TYR A 14 -33.71 -13.88 38.61
CA TYR A 14 -32.38 -13.30 38.40
C TYR A 14 -32.48 -11.81 38.03
N SER A 15 -31.59 -11.00 38.58
CA SER A 15 -31.45 -9.58 38.26
C SER A 15 -29.99 -9.12 38.33
N LEU A 16 -29.68 -7.95 37.75
CA LEU A 16 -28.36 -7.34 37.81
C LEU A 16 -28.37 -6.18 38.81
N GLY A 17 -27.41 -6.19 39.74
CA GLY A 17 -27.21 -5.13 40.73
C GLY A 17 -26.52 -3.89 40.16
N ASN A 18 -25.83 -4.01 39.03
CA ASN A 18 -25.11 -2.92 38.37
C ASN A 18 -25.08 -3.11 36.84
N PHE A 19 -24.63 -2.07 36.12
CA PHE A 19 -24.46 -2.07 34.66
C PHE A 19 -25.72 -2.44 33.85
N ASN A 20 -26.90 -2.12 34.39
CA ASN A 20 -28.21 -2.32 33.75
C ASN A 20 -28.40 -1.51 32.44
N ASN A 21 -27.46 -0.68 32.04
CA ASN A 21 -27.43 -0.03 30.72
C ASN A 21 -26.59 -0.81 29.69
N LEU A 22 -25.66 -1.66 30.13
CA LEU A 22 -24.70 -2.36 29.27
C LEU A 22 -24.99 -3.86 29.15
N PHE A 23 -25.61 -4.46 30.15
CA PHE A 23 -25.89 -5.90 30.20
C PHE A 23 -27.35 -6.18 30.56
N ARG A 24 -27.81 -7.38 30.22
CA ARG A 24 -29.13 -7.91 30.57
C ARG A 24 -29.00 -9.35 31.04
N ILE A 25 -29.95 -9.76 31.86
CA ILE A 25 -30.11 -11.15 32.32
C ILE A 25 -31.52 -11.63 32.03
N THR A 26 -31.64 -12.85 31.52
CA THR A 26 -32.93 -13.52 31.27
C THR A 26 -33.41 -14.28 32.50
N SER A 27 -34.69 -14.70 32.47
CA SER A 27 -35.29 -15.50 33.55
C SER A 27 -34.63 -16.87 33.75
N ASN A 28 -33.97 -17.44 32.73
CA ASN A 28 -33.17 -18.66 32.86
C ASN A 28 -31.72 -18.42 33.29
N GLY A 29 -31.33 -17.16 33.57
CA GLY A 29 -30.00 -16.79 34.06
C GLY A 29 -28.94 -16.57 32.97
N SER A 30 -29.31 -16.55 31.69
CA SER A 30 -28.38 -16.18 30.61
C SER A 30 -28.11 -14.67 30.62
N ILE A 31 -26.83 -14.30 30.53
CA ILE A 31 -26.40 -12.90 30.52
C ILE A 31 -25.93 -12.54 29.11
N TYR A 32 -26.36 -11.38 28.61
CA TYR A 32 -26.01 -10.87 27.29
C TYR A 32 -25.73 -9.37 27.34
N THR A 33 -24.96 -8.88 26.37
CA THR A 33 -24.70 -7.46 26.21
C THR A 33 -25.93 -6.76 25.62
N ALA A 34 -26.31 -5.62 26.19
CA ALA A 34 -27.39 -4.77 25.69
C ALA A 34 -26.91 -3.85 24.56
N VAL A 35 -25.61 -3.55 24.55
CA VAL A 35 -24.95 -2.65 23.61
C VAL A 35 -23.61 -3.22 23.16
N LYS A 36 -23.05 -2.68 22.08
CA LYS A 36 -21.67 -2.96 21.69
C LYS A 36 -20.73 -2.40 22.77
N LEU A 37 -19.89 -3.26 23.35
CA LEU A 37 -18.85 -2.86 24.28
C LEU A 37 -17.64 -2.35 23.50
N ASN A 38 -17.04 -1.27 23.97
CA ASN A 38 -15.81 -0.71 23.42
C ASN A 38 -14.69 -1.00 24.44
N ARG A 39 -13.68 -1.76 24.01
CA ARG A 39 -12.57 -2.19 24.88
C ARG A 39 -11.69 -1.01 25.28
N GLU A 40 -11.46 -0.07 24.37
CA GLU A 40 -10.62 1.12 24.55
C GLU A 40 -11.20 2.05 25.64
N VAL A 41 -12.52 2.03 25.83
CA VAL A 41 -13.19 2.75 26.92
C VAL A 41 -13.10 1.98 28.24
N ARG A 42 -13.34 0.66 28.22
CA ARG A 42 -13.23 -0.21 29.40
C ARG A 42 -13.10 -1.68 28.97
N ASP A 43 -12.03 -2.32 29.44
CA ASP A 43 -11.62 -3.67 29.07
C ASP A 43 -12.13 -4.77 30.03
N HIS A 44 -12.65 -4.41 31.21
CA HIS A 44 -13.20 -5.36 32.17
C HIS A 44 -14.40 -4.81 32.95
N TYR A 45 -15.28 -5.72 33.38
CA TYR A 45 -16.47 -5.42 34.18
C TYR A 45 -16.62 -6.43 35.32
N GLU A 46 -17.00 -5.94 36.49
CA GLU A 46 -17.40 -6.74 37.65
C GLU A 46 -18.93 -6.67 37.80
N LEU A 47 -19.63 -7.64 37.21
CA LEU A 47 -21.08 -7.70 37.22
C LEU A 47 -21.61 -8.32 38.51
N VAL A 48 -22.51 -7.63 39.20
CA VAL A 48 -23.19 -8.16 40.38
C VAL A 48 -24.49 -8.81 39.91
N VAL A 49 -24.59 -10.13 40.07
CA VAL A 49 -25.79 -10.92 39.77
C VAL A 49 -26.50 -11.23 41.07
N VAL A 50 -27.80 -10.95 41.13
CA VAL A 50 -28.66 -11.20 42.28
C VAL A 50 -29.67 -12.28 41.92
N ALA A 51 -29.75 -13.32 42.74
CA ALA A 51 -30.77 -14.35 42.67
C ALA A 51 -31.69 -14.21 43.89
N THR A 52 -33.00 -14.14 43.65
CA THR A 52 -34.03 -13.95 44.69
C THR A 52 -35.08 -15.04 44.57
N ASP A 53 -35.47 -15.64 45.70
CA ASP A 53 -36.55 -16.63 45.75
C ASP A 53 -37.94 -15.98 45.65
N GLY A 54 -38.96 -16.78 45.35
CA GLY A 54 -40.36 -16.34 45.24
C GLY A 54 -41.14 -16.38 46.56
N ALA A 55 -40.47 -16.47 47.70
CA ALA A 55 -41.14 -16.62 49.00
C ALA A 55 -41.84 -15.32 49.44
N VAL A 56 -42.83 -15.44 50.34
CA VAL A 56 -43.52 -14.27 50.94
C VAL A 56 -42.56 -13.32 51.66
N HIS A 57 -41.45 -13.85 52.19
CA HIS A 57 -40.32 -13.08 52.70
C HIS A 57 -39.07 -13.44 51.88
N PRO A 58 -38.81 -12.74 50.76
CA PRO A 58 -37.81 -13.18 49.80
C PRO A 58 -36.40 -13.18 50.39
N ARG A 59 -35.64 -14.25 50.16
CA ARG A 59 -34.20 -14.26 50.42
C ARG A 59 -33.45 -14.09 49.11
N HIS A 60 -32.25 -13.54 49.19
CA HIS A 60 -31.42 -13.33 48.02
C HIS A 60 -29.97 -13.71 48.29
N SER A 61 -29.28 -14.05 47.20
CA SER A 61 -27.84 -14.28 47.17
C SER A 61 -27.23 -13.47 46.03
N THR A 62 -25.98 -13.07 46.20
CA THR A 62 -25.26 -12.24 45.24
C THR A 62 -23.96 -12.91 44.80
N LEU A 63 -23.63 -12.78 43.52
CA LEU A 63 -22.38 -13.25 42.90
C LEU A 63 -21.73 -12.08 42.14
N THR A 64 -20.40 -12.00 42.18
CA THR A 64 -19.62 -11.14 41.28
C THR A 64 -19.10 -11.94 40.10
N LEU A 65 -19.48 -11.54 38.88
CA LEU A 65 -19.03 -12.11 37.62
C LEU A 65 -18.00 -11.18 36.97
N TYR A 66 -16.80 -11.70 36.73
CA TYR A 66 -15.74 -10.98 36.03
C TYR A 66 -15.86 -11.20 34.53
N ILE A 67 -16.06 -10.13 33.77
CA ILE A 67 -16.16 -10.13 32.31
C ILE A 67 -14.97 -9.37 31.74
N LYS A 68 -14.18 -10.01 30.88
CA LYS A 68 -13.11 -9.38 30.11
C LYS A 68 -13.57 -9.16 28.67
N VAL A 69 -13.43 -7.94 28.16
CA VAL A 69 -13.66 -7.61 26.75
C VAL A 69 -12.40 -7.98 25.97
N LEU A 70 -12.52 -8.93 25.07
CA LEU A 70 -11.40 -9.33 24.22
C LEU A 70 -11.19 -8.30 23.12
N ASP A 71 -9.94 -8.09 22.75
CA ASP A 71 -9.64 -7.34 21.53
C ASP A 71 -10.21 -8.09 20.33
N ILE A 72 -10.75 -7.37 19.38
CA ILE A 72 -10.91 -7.94 18.05
C ILE A 72 -9.55 -7.73 17.41
N ASP A 73 -8.87 -8.83 17.09
CA ASP A 73 -7.58 -8.79 16.39
C ASP A 73 -7.82 -8.40 14.92
N ASP A 74 -8.21 -7.14 14.71
CA ASP A 74 -8.47 -6.52 13.40
C ASP A 74 -7.32 -5.57 12.99
N ASN A 75 -6.18 -5.69 13.68
CA ASN A 75 -5.03 -4.80 13.53
C ASN A 75 -4.02 -5.36 12.54
N SER A 76 -4.51 -5.91 11.43
CA SER A 76 -3.63 -6.27 10.34
C SER A 76 -2.94 -5.00 9.84
N PRO A 77 -1.59 -4.95 9.89
CA PRO A 77 -0.82 -3.83 9.41
C PRO A 77 -1.18 -3.55 7.95
N VAL A 78 -1.55 -2.31 7.63
CA VAL A 78 -1.83 -1.91 6.25
C VAL A 78 -0.70 -1.06 5.73
N PHE A 79 -0.30 -1.33 4.49
CA PHE A 79 0.64 -0.49 3.77
C PHE A 79 0.02 0.89 3.55
N THR A 80 0.84 1.94 3.69
CA THR A 80 0.35 3.31 3.50
C THR A 80 -0.15 3.56 2.08
N ASN A 81 0.49 2.94 1.09
CA ASN A 81 0.11 3.03 -0.32
C ASN A 81 -0.10 1.64 -0.91
N SER A 82 -0.96 1.55 -1.93
CA SER A 82 -1.13 0.35 -2.77
C SER A 82 -0.09 0.25 -3.89
N THR A 83 0.64 1.33 -4.17
CA THR A 83 1.64 1.40 -5.24
C THR A 83 2.83 2.25 -4.79
N TYR A 84 4.04 1.75 -5.03
CA TYR A 84 5.29 2.44 -4.76
C TYR A 84 6.11 2.51 -6.06
N THR A 85 6.34 3.73 -6.56
CA THR A 85 7.16 3.97 -7.74
C THR A 85 8.49 4.59 -7.33
N VAL A 86 9.60 4.06 -7.82
CA VAL A 86 10.94 4.57 -7.54
C VAL A 86 11.81 4.61 -8.79
N VAL A 87 12.61 5.67 -8.90
CA VAL A 87 13.65 5.77 -9.93
C VAL A 87 14.99 5.38 -9.29
N VAL A 88 15.66 4.40 -9.88
CA VAL A 88 16.91 3.83 -9.35
C VAL A 88 18.02 4.16 -10.35
N GLU A 89 19.07 4.83 -9.87
CA GLU A 89 20.28 5.05 -10.67
C GLU A 89 21.04 3.73 -10.81
N GLU A 90 21.59 3.46 -11.99
CA GLU A 90 22.23 2.17 -12.28
C GLU A 90 23.56 1.96 -11.54
N ASN A 91 24.22 3.05 -11.17
CA ASN A 91 25.51 3.05 -10.50
C ASN A 91 25.39 3.00 -8.97
N LEU A 92 24.18 2.78 -8.44
CA LEU A 92 23.98 2.67 -7.00
C LEU A 92 24.78 1.48 -6.44
N PRO A 93 25.63 1.70 -5.41
CA PRO A 93 26.38 0.62 -4.80
C PRO A 93 25.47 -0.45 -4.20
N ALA A 94 25.92 -1.69 -4.22
CA ALA A 94 25.24 -2.80 -3.55
C ALA A 94 25.03 -2.48 -2.05
N GLY A 95 23.80 -2.68 -1.58
CA GLY A 95 23.39 -2.35 -0.21
C GLY A 95 22.83 -0.94 -0.03
N THR A 96 22.74 -0.14 -1.10
CA THR A 96 22.04 1.16 -1.04
C THR A 96 20.54 0.95 -0.86
N THR A 97 19.96 1.68 0.10
CA THR A 97 18.50 1.71 0.29
C THR A 97 17.90 2.72 -0.67
N PHE A 98 17.04 2.26 -1.58
CA PHE A 98 16.38 3.11 -2.58
C PHE A 98 14.87 3.28 -2.33
N LEU A 99 14.27 2.46 -1.47
CA LEU A 99 12.85 2.54 -1.11
C LEU A 99 12.68 2.25 0.39
N GLN A 100 11.92 3.10 1.07
CA GLN A 100 11.46 2.87 2.44
C GLN A 100 9.93 2.79 2.43
N ILE A 101 9.39 1.72 3.01
CA ILE A 101 7.94 1.47 3.07
C ILE A 101 7.47 1.70 4.49
N GLU A 102 6.40 2.47 4.64
CA GLU A 102 5.73 2.67 5.91
C GLU A 102 4.47 1.81 6.00
N VAL A 103 4.25 1.25 7.18
CA VAL A 103 3.09 0.41 7.47
C VAL A 103 2.39 1.00 8.68
N CYS A 104 1.14 1.39 8.53
CA CYS A 104 0.33 1.89 9.63
C CYS A 104 -0.40 0.71 10.26
N GLY A 105 -0.09 0.41 11.52
CA GLY A 105 -0.81 -0.58 12.33
C GLY A 105 -1.44 0.10 13.52
N GLN A 106 -2.72 -0.13 13.75
CA GLN A 106 -3.47 0.52 14.83
C GLN A 106 -3.55 -0.33 16.09
N ALA A 107 -2.48 -1.01 16.54
CA ALA A 107 -2.49 -1.54 17.91
C ALA A 107 -1.15 -1.80 18.58
N LEU A 108 -1.22 -1.54 19.88
CA LEU A 108 -0.21 -1.60 20.94
C LEU A 108 0.21 -3.04 21.27
N ILE A 109 0.60 -3.84 20.28
CA ILE A 109 1.32 -5.09 20.56
C ILE A 109 2.81 -4.72 20.62
N PRO A 110 3.48 -4.78 21.78
CA PRO A 110 4.93 -4.71 21.83
C PRO A 110 5.47 -6.01 21.21
N GLY A 111 5.66 -5.98 19.90
CA GLY A 111 6.09 -7.11 19.10
C GLY A 111 6.52 -6.62 17.73
N SER A 112 7.58 -7.23 17.19
CA SER A 112 8.10 -6.89 15.87
C SER A 112 7.06 -7.22 14.80
N LEU A 113 6.76 -6.22 13.97
CA LEU A 113 6.06 -6.42 12.71
C LEU A 113 6.98 -7.17 11.74
N TYR A 114 6.50 -8.26 11.14
CA TYR A 114 7.20 -8.96 10.06
C TYR A 114 6.36 -8.91 8.80
N TYR A 115 6.95 -8.43 7.70
CA TYR A 115 6.35 -8.45 6.37
C TYR A 115 7.07 -9.48 5.50
N LYS A 116 6.35 -10.01 4.50
CA LYS A 116 6.91 -10.90 3.48
C LYS A 116 6.47 -10.37 2.12
N ILE A 117 7.43 -10.15 1.24
CA ILE A 117 7.16 -9.87 -0.17
C ILE A 117 6.91 -11.22 -0.86
N SER A 118 5.78 -11.35 -1.52
CA SER A 118 5.40 -12.52 -2.31
C SER A 118 5.05 -12.08 -3.73
N TYR A 119 5.66 -12.70 -4.74
CA TYR A 119 5.38 -12.38 -6.15
C TYR A 119 3.95 -12.70 -6.58
N GLU A 120 3.26 -13.56 -5.84
CA GLU A 120 1.86 -13.92 -6.09
C GLU A 120 0.86 -12.90 -5.53
N ASP A 121 1.33 -12.00 -4.66
CA ASP A 121 0.49 -10.97 -4.04
C ASP A 121 0.40 -9.75 -4.97
N LYS A 122 -0.77 -9.58 -5.60
CA LYS A 122 -1.05 -8.47 -6.53
C LYS A 122 -1.60 -7.21 -5.84
N THR A 123 -1.67 -7.21 -4.51
CA THR A 123 -2.26 -6.10 -3.75
C THR A 123 -1.30 -4.91 -3.65
N LEU A 124 0.01 -5.16 -3.65
CA LEU A 124 1.05 -4.14 -3.72
C LEU A 124 1.72 -4.15 -5.08
N LYS A 125 1.81 -2.97 -5.69
CA LYS A 125 2.52 -2.77 -6.96
C LYS A 125 3.81 -2.01 -6.71
N PHE A 126 4.92 -2.56 -7.17
CA PHE A 126 6.22 -1.89 -7.17
C PHE A 126 6.60 -1.59 -8.61
N ASN A 127 6.70 -0.31 -8.94
CA ASN A 127 7.18 0.15 -10.23
C ASN A 127 8.60 0.67 -10.04
N TYR A 128 9.55 0.20 -10.83
CA TYR A 128 10.89 0.77 -10.86
C TYR A 128 11.22 1.25 -12.27
N LYS A 129 11.84 2.42 -12.35
CA LYS A 129 12.43 2.96 -13.57
C LYS A 129 13.93 3.06 -13.37
N HIS A 130 14.71 2.63 -14.36
CA HIS A 130 16.14 2.89 -14.37
C HIS A 130 16.39 4.31 -14.86
N ARG A 131 17.25 5.04 -14.15
CA ARG A 131 17.84 6.27 -14.66
C ARG A 131 19.26 5.94 -15.12
N ASP A 132 19.44 6.01 -16.42
CA ASP A 132 20.72 5.90 -17.08
C ASP A 132 21.60 7.11 -16.71
N MET A 133 22.86 6.87 -16.36
CA MET A 133 23.81 7.89 -15.99
C MET A 133 24.84 8.05 -17.09
N ASN A 134 25.28 9.29 -17.36
CA ASN A 134 26.35 9.54 -18.32
C ASN A 134 27.69 9.00 -17.80
N ASP A 135 27.94 7.70 -18.03
CA ASP A 135 29.09 6.98 -17.52
C ASP A 135 29.98 6.42 -18.64
N TYR A 136 29.54 6.52 -19.90
CA TYR A 136 30.36 6.29 -21.09
C TYR A 136 30.83 7.63 -21.72
N PRO A 137 32.15 7.83 -21.91
CA PRO A 137 32.62 8.97 -22.68
C PRO A 137 32.44 8.71 -24.18
N PRO A 138 32.22 9.74 -25.01
CA PRO A 138 32.12 9.58 -26.46
C PRO A 138 33.44 9.05 -27.06
N VAL A 139 33.34 8.03 -27.92
CA VAL A 139 34.48 7.32 -28.51
C VAL A 139 34.55 7.59 -30.01
N PHE A 140 35.69 8.06 -30.50
CA PHE A 140 35.91 8.25 -31.93
C PHE A 140 35.81 6.93 -32.70
N SER A 141 35.10 6.94 -33.84
CA SER A 141 34.89 5.74 -34.68
C SER A 141 36.20 5.17 -35.24
N LYS A 142 37.28 5.97 -35.26
CA LYS A 142 38.64 5.53 -35.63
C LYS A 142 39.68 6.09 -34.69
N ARG A 143 40.72 5.30 -34.40
CA ARG A 143 41.89 5.76 -33.64
C ARG A 143 42.78 6.74 -34.42
N ILE A 144 42.73 6.70 -35.76
CA ILE A 144 43.55 7.55 -36.63
C ILE A 144 42.72 7.99 -37.83
N TYR A 145 42.62 9.31 -38.04
CA TYR A 145 42.05 9.92 -39.24
C TYR A 145 43.19 10.49 -40.09
N LYS A 146 43.17 10.21 -41.39
CA LYS A 146 44.17 10.73 -42.34
C LYS A 146 43.46 11.65 -43.31
N GLY A 147 43.96 12.88 -43.44
CA GLY A 147 43.51 13.86 -44.42
C GLY A 147 44.61 14.19 -45.41
N MET A 148 44.22 14.62 -46.61
CA MET A 148 45.14 15.13 -47.63
C MET A 148 44.60 16.47 -48.12
N VAL A 149 45.47 17.45 -48.34
CA VAL A 149 45.11 18.77 -48.83
C VAL A 149 46.13 19.23 -49.87
N ALA A 150 45.66 19.88 -50.93
CA ALA A 150 46.53 20.38 -52.00
C ALA A 150 47.38 21.58 -51.52
N PRO A 151 48.61 21.78 -52.04
CA PRO A 151 49.46 22.89 -51.63
C PRO A 151 48.90 24.28 -51.92
N ASP A 152 47.96 24.38 -52.87
CA ASP A 152 47.27 25.60 -53.31
C ASP A 152 45.84 25.72 -52.76
N ALA A 153 45.47 24.90 -51.77
CA ALA A 153 44.14 24.93 -51.18
C ALA A 153 43.79 26.31 -50.62
N VAL A 154 42.60 26.80 -50.99
CA VAL A 154 42.09 28.09 -50.53
C VAL A 154 41.58 28.01 -49.09
N LYS A 155 41.50 29.16 -48.42
CA LYS A 155 41.00 29.23 -47.04
C LYS A 155 39.58 28.68 -46.96
N GLY A 156 39.37 27.72 -46.04
CA GLY A 156 38.07 27.08 -45.81
C GLY A 156 37.90 25.71 -46.47
N THR A 157 38.90 25.20 -47.19
CA THR A 157 38.84 23.83 -47.75
C THR A 157 38.77 22.79 -46.62
N PRO A 158 37.69 21.97 -46.55
CA PRO A 158 37.59 20.90 -45.56
C PRO A 158 38.58 19.78 -45.88
N ILE A 159 39.23 19.23 -44.85
CA ILE A 159 40.30 18.22 -45.00
C ILE A 159 39.80 16.82 -44.66
N THR A 160 39.03 16.69 -43.57
CA THR A 160 38.45 15.43 -43.13
C THR A 160 37.32 15.71 -42.13
N THR A 161 36.45 14.72 -41.91
CA THR A 161 35.42 14.75 -40.88
C THR A 161 35.69 13.63 -39.89
N VAL A 162 35.59 13.93 -38.60
CA VAL A 162 35.71 12.95 -37.52
C VAL A 162 34.34 12.66 -36.93
N TYR A 163 34.16 11.45 -36.45
CA TYR A 163 32.90 10.97 -35.87
C TYR A 163 33.20 10.33 -34.53
N ALA A 164 32.36 10.55 -33.54
CA ALA A 164 32.38 9.88 -32.26
C ALA A 164 30.96 9.40 -31.94
N GLU A 165 30.87 8.25 -31.28
CA GLU A 165 29.64 7.65 -30.81
C GLU A 165 29.68 7.63 -29.29
N ASP A 166 28.56 7.96 -28.67
CA ASP A 166 28.35 7.81 -27.25
C ASP A 166 27.48 6.57 -27.02
N ALA A 167 27.81 5.80 -25.99
CA ALA A 167 27.09 4.58 -25.65
C ALA A 167 25.96 4.84 -24.66
N ASP A 168 25.96 6.00 -23.99
CA ASP A 168 24.81 6.42 -23.19
C ASP A 168 23.62 6.63 -24.15
N PRO A 169 22.43 6.08 -23.85
CA PRO A 169 21.24 6.39 -24.62
C PRO A 169 20.99 7.90 -24.59
N PRO A 170 20.37 8.46 -25.65
CA PRO A 170 19.92 9.84 -25.58
C PRO A 170 19.09 9.99 -24.31
N VAL A 171 19.30 11.10 -23.58
CA VAL A 171 18.47 11.44 -22.43
C VAL A 171 17.05 11.53 -22.97
N ASN A 172 16.31 10.43 -22.90
CA ASN A 172 14.87 10.49 -22.93
C ASN A 172 14.59 11.22 -21.64
N ASP A 173 14.29 12.52 -21.76
CA ASP A 173 13.55 13.24 -20.74
C ASP A 173 12.49 12.25 -20.30
N ILE A 174 12.69 11.72 -19.08
CA ILE A 174 11.67 10.92 -18.44
C ILE A 174 10.46 11.80 -18.59
N ASP A 175 9.45 11.31 -19.31
CA ASP A 175 8.15 11.92 -19.38
C ASP A 175 7.78 12.24 -17.93
N ASP A 176 8.03 13.49 -17.55
CA ASP A 176 7.66 14.13 -16.30
C ASP A 176 6.15 14.34 -16.37
N GLY A 177 5.41 13.30 -16.79
CA GLY A 177 4.06 13.04 -16.37
C GLY A 177 4.09 12.84 -14.86
N ASP A 178 4.37 13.93 -14.14
CA ASP A 178 3.35 14.51 -13.30
C ASP A 178 2.01 14.31 -14.03
N ASP A 179 1.41 13.14 -13.82
CA ASP A 179 -0.03 13.07 -13.60
C ASP A 179 -0.28 13.94 -12.36
N ASP A 180 -0.11 15.26 -12.54
CA ASP A 180 -0.81 16.27 -11.79
C ASP A 180 -2.26 15.94 -12.12
N ASP A 181 -2.89 15.15 -11.23
CA ASP A 181 -4.33 15.13 -11.03
C ASP A 181 -4.73 16.56 -10.61
N GLY A 182 -4.49 17.52 -11.51
CA GLY A 182 -5.05 18.84 -11.48
C GLY A 182 -6.53 18.64 -11.62
N ASP A 183 -7.23 18.95 -10.54
CA ASP A 183 -8.62 19.33 -10.57
C ASP A 183 -8.81 20.36 -11.69
N ASP A 184 -9.09 19.90 -12.91
CA ASP A 184 -9.47 20.76 -14.03
C ASP A 184 -10.96 21.06 -13.86
N ASP A 185 -11.17 22.17 -13.18
CA ASP A 185 -12.39 22.94 -13.09
C ASP A 185 -12.90 23.20 -14.52
N GLY A 186 -13.77 22.30 -14.99
CA GLY A 186 -14.43 22.47 -16.27
C GLY A 186 -15.21 23.78 -16.32
N ASP A 187 -14.67 24.76 -17.04
CA ASP A 187 -15.38 25.89 -17.62
C ASP A 187 -14.79 26.22 -19.01
N VAL A 188 -15.47 25.64 -20.01
CA VAL A 188 -15.83 26.16 -21.34
C VAL A 188 -15.30 27.56 -21.73
N ASP A 189 -14.64 27.68 -22.90
CA ASP A 189 -15.24 28.26 -24.13
C ASP A 189 -14.22 28.50 -25.27
N ASP A 190 -14.74 28.30 -26.49
CA ASP A 190 -14.45 28.97 -27.77
C ASP A 190 -13.19 28.65 -28.62
N ASP A 191 -13.45 27.86 -29.67
CA ASP A 191 -13.26 28.17 -31.10
C ASP A 191 -12.03 28.98 -31.55
N VAL A 192 -11.13 28.37 -32.34
CA VAL A 192 -10.65 28.92 -33.63
C VAL A 192 -10.17 27.79 -34.58
N ASP A 193 -10.78 27.73 -35.76
CA ASP A 193 -10.42 26.96 -36.97
C ASP A 193 -9.03 27.31 -37.55
N GLY A 194 -8.36 26.37 -38.24
CA GLY A 194 -7.22 26.79 -39.09
C GLY A 194 -6.32 25.74 -39.75
N ASP A 195 -6.90 24.84 -40.55
CA ASP A 195 -6.46 24.31 -41.86
C ASP A 195 -4.97 23.97 -42.20
N ALA A 196 -4.88 22.84 -42.92
CA ALA A 196 -3.99 22.53 -44.06
C ALA A 196 -2.53 22.01 -43.87
N ALA A 197 -2.41 20.68 -44.06
CA ALA A 197 -1.87 20.02 -45.27
C ALA A 197 -0.42 19.44 -45.31
N ALA A 198 -0.41 18.13 -45.66
CA ALA A 198 0.49 17.38 -46.55
C ALA A 198 1.96 17.17 -46.14
N ALA A 199 2.65 16.05 -46.38
CA ALA A 199 2.49 14.86 -47.24
C ALA A 199 3.29 13.68 -46.59
N ALA A 200 2.88 12.41 -46.74
CA ALA A 200 3.43 11.39 -47.69
C ALA A 200 4.98 11.27 -47.66
N ASP A 201 5.65 10.11 -47.65
CA ASP A 201 5.31 8.75 -48.07
C ASP A 201 6.52 7.81 -47.79
N VAL A 202 6.28 6.48 -47.86
CA VAL A 202 7.21 5.34 -48.10
C VAL A 202 7.96 4.65 -46.93
N ASP A 203 7.41 3.48 -46.56
CA ASP A 203 7.98 2.11 -46.49
C ASP A 203 9.50 1.91 -46.26
N ASP A 204 9.89 0.99 -45.35
CA ASP A 204 10.36 -0.38 -45.70
C ASP A 204 10.77 -1.22 -44.46
N ASP A 205 10.10 -2.36 -44.34
CA ASP A 205 10.45 -3.69 -43.82
C ASP A 205 11.49 -3.97 -42.70
N ASN A 206 11.06 -4.89 -41.82
CA ASN A 206 11.78 -6.01 -41.18
C ASN A 206 13.05 -5.73 -40.35
N ASP A 207 13.03 -6.11 -39.07
CA ASP A 207 13.44 -7.47 -38.70
C ASP A 207 13.03 -7.84 -37.26
N ASP A 208 12.63 -9.10 -37.18
CA ASP A 208 12.29 -9.94 -36.05
C ASP A 208 13.52 -10.10 -35.13
N ASP A 209 13.36 -9.95 -33.81
CA ASP A 209 14.15 -10.71 -32.83
C ASP A 209 13.47 -10.70 -31.45
N ASN A 210 12.80 -11.82 -31.18
CA ASN A 210 12.40 -12.30 -29.86
C ASN A 210 13.62 -12.45 -28.94
N ASP A 211 13.56 -11.87 -27.74
CA ASP A 211 14.34 -12.38 -26.60
C ASP A 211 13.40 -12.85 -25.47
N GLU A 212 12.91 -14.07 -25.66
CA GLU A 212 12.27 -14.89 -24.64
C GLU A 212 13.36 -15.55 -23.77
N ILE A 213 13.66 -14.97 -22.59
CA ILE A 213 14.59 -15.59 -21.63
C ILE A 213 13.81 -16.61 -20.78
N ALA A 214 13.89 -17.88 -21.18
CA ALA A 214 13.45 -19.02 -20.37
C ALA A 214 14.56 -19.45 -19.39
N PHE A 215 14.24 -19.52 -18.09
CA PHE A 215 15.08 -20.22 -17.10
C PHE A 215 14.55 -21.64 -16.89
N GLN A 216 15.38 -22.64 -17.22
CA GLN A 216 15.15 -24.06 -16.94
C GLN A 216 15.37 -24.38 -15.44
N GLN A 217 14.55 -25.30 -14.92
CA GLN A 217 14.92 -26.23 -13.85
C GLN A 217 15.30 -27.59 -14.45
#